data_AF-A0AAJ6F0Q7-F1
#
_entry.id   AF-A0AAJ6F0Q7-F1
#
_cell.length_a   1.000
_cell.length_b   1.000
_cell.length_c   1.000
_cell.angle_alpha   90.00
_cell.angle_beta   90.00
_cell.angle_gamma   90.00
#
_symmetry.space_group_name_H-M   'P 1'
#
loop_
_entity.id
_entity.type
_entity.pdbx_description
1 polymer ?
#
loop_
_entity_poly.entity_id
_entity_poly.type
_entity_poly.pdbx_seq_one_letter_code
_entity_poly.pdbx_strand_id
1 'polypeptide(L)'
;MNTQGTTETTPSDQTDFSIRSFLRERQALLVHFSTLMSNHPGLVFPDDLRQAAGLADVPLSFSTIMAGDVGPYQRPGMHPADANAGGSIGIIVDIPSNDSVVTVGANDDGTSFNPSTGEIISGGYAPTPESCGRSIDERRTSNEWLVRGYRTVGIFAFGPILVRHFSGGEGEVDRDAAFACFPQFRIFSVHGGQFVEFDRETRRWSPVSYDTIMSASPRATGPVDAGDDSSAAEAE
;
A
#
# COMPACT_ATOMS: atom_id res chain seq x y z
N MET A 1 27.91 23.36 55.95
CA MET A 1 27.28 23.83 54.70
C MET A 1 27.65 22.83 53.62
N ASN A 2 26.74 21.92 53.29
CA ASN A 2 26.93 20.93 52.24
C ASN A 2 26.29 21.46 50.95
N THR A 3 27.12 21.80 49.97
CA THR A 3 26.71 22.07 48.60
C THR A 3 26.48 20.74 47.89
N GLN A 4 25.21 20.35 47.71
CA GLN A 4 24.82 19.29 46.81
C GLN A 4 24.96 19.81 45.37
N GLY A 5 25.88 19.20 44.61
CA GLY A 5 25.94 19.35 43.17
C GLY A 5 24.75 18.63 42.55
N THR A 6 23.87 19.38 41.92
CA THR A 6 22.86 18.85 41.00
C THR A 6 23.56 18.40 39.73
N THR A 7 23.74 17.10 39.58
CA THR A 7 24.03 16.49 38.28
C THR A 7 22.76 16.56 37.43
N GLU A 8 22.69 17.56 36.56
CA GLU A 8 21.80 17.54 35.40
C GLU A 8 22.16 16.30 34.57
N THR A 9 21.28 15.31 34.64
CA THR A 9 21.36 14.16 33.75
C THR A 9 20.65 14.60 32.48
N THR A 10 21.40 15.04 31.48
CA THR A 10 20.90 15.22 30.12
C THR A 10 20.28 13.90 29.67
N PRO A 11 19.01 13.85 29.20
CA PRO A 11 18.46 12.63 28.63
C PRO A 11 19.31 12.25 27.41
N SER A 12 19.82 11.02 27.43
CA SER A 12 20.59 10.40 26.37
C SER A 12 19.82 10.43 25.05
N ASP A 13 20.53 10.76 23.96
CA ASP A 13 20.16 10.59 22.55
C ASP A 13 18.99 9.62 22.32
N GLN A 14 17.75 10.14 22.33
CA GLN A 14 16.69 9.52 21.55
C GLN A 14 17.02 9.86 20.11
N THR A 15 17.61 8.89 19.41
CA THR A 15 17.66 8.92 17.95
C THR A 15 16.24 9.18 17.44
N ASP A 16 16.05 10.28 16.69
CA ASP A 16 14.76 10.61 16.09
C ASP A 16 14.25 9.39 15.31
N PHE A 17 13.13 8.81 15.78
CA PHE A 17 12.53 7.64 15.16
C PHE A 17 12.17 7.95 13.71
N SER A 18 12.63 7.11 12.78
CA SER A 18 12.28 7.20 11.36
C SER A 18 11.38 6.04 11.00
N ILE A 19 10.12 6.34 10.65
CA ILE A 19 9.15 5.33 10.21
C ILE A 19 9.66 4.61 8.96
N ARG A 20 10.27 5.35 8.03
CA ARG A 20 10.84 4.78 6.81
C ARG A 20 11.99 3.82 7.11
N SER A 21 12.84 4.14 8.08
CA SER A 21 13.92 3.25 8.53
C SER A 21 13.35 2.01 9.22
N PHE A 22 12.34 2.18 10.07
CA PHE A 22 11.63 1.09 10.73
C PHE A 22 10.99 0.12 9.73
N LEU A 23 10.25 0.62 8.73
CA LEU A 23 9.65 -0.21 7.67
C LEU A 23 10.72 -0.96 6.87
N ARG A 24 11.86 -0.31 6.59
CA ARG A 24 13.00 -0.94 5.92
C ARG A 24 13.63 -2.06 6.76
N GLU A 25 13.86 -1.83 8.05
CA GLU A 25 14.39 -2.83 8.98
C GLU A 25 13.45 -4.04 9.11
N ARG A 26 12.14 -3.80 9.12
CA ARG A 26 11.10 -4.84 9.13
C ARG A 26 10.86 -5.49 7.76
N GLN A 27 11.46 -4.96 6.68
CA GLN A 27 11.17 -5.34 5.30
C GLN A 27 9.66 -5.33 4.97
N ALA A 28 8.96 -4.29 5.42
CA ALA A 28 7.52 -4.15 5.34
C ALA A 28 7.13 -3.10 4.30
N LEU A 29 6.43 -3.52 3.23
CA LEU A 29 5.89 -2.62 2.21
C LEU A 29 4.57 -2.01 2.69
N LEU A 30 4.32 -0.73 2.40
CA LEU A 30 2.98 -0.14 2.55
C LEU A 30 2.19 -0.36 1.25
N VAL A 31 1.04 -1.03 1.36
CA VAL A 31 0.19 -1.37 0.21
C VAL A 31 -1.25 -0.93 0.44
N HIS A 32 -1.77 -0.08 -0.45
CA HIS A 32 -3.20 0.25 -0.52
C HIS A 32 -3.87 -0.67 -1.53
N PHE A 33 -4.75 -1.53 -1.04
CA PHE A 33 -5.42 -2.53 -1.86
C PHE A 33 -6.71 -2.01 -2.49
N SER A 34 -7.00 -2.52 -3.69
CA SER A 34 -8.35 -2.54 -4.23
C SER A 34 -9.16 -3.56 -3.43
N THR A 35 -10.21 -3.11 -2.73
CA THR A 35 -11.00 -3.97 -1.83
C THR A 35 -12.51 -3.69 -1.93
N LEU A 36 -13.31 -4.63 -1.44
CA LEU A 36 -14.77 -4.45 -1.27
C LEU A 36 -15.15 -3.42 -0.20
N MET A 37 -14.23 -3.09 0.70
CA MET A 37 -14.49 -2.27 1.88
C MET A 37 -14.53 -0.77 1.56
N SER A 38 -14.21 -0.39 0.31
CA SER A 38 -14.37 0.99 -0.13
C SER A 38 -15.84 1.40 -0.15
N ASN A 39 -16.16 2.47 0.56
CA ASN A 39 -17.50 3.10 0.58
C ASN A 39 -17.84 3.85 -0.74
N HIS A 40 -16.98 3.78 -1.75
CA HIS A 40 -17.20 4.39 -3.06
C HIS A 40 -17.62 3.33 -4.09
N PRO A 41 -18.93 3.07 -4.28
CA PRO A 41 -19.40 1.99 -5.16
C PRO A 41 -19.06 2.18 -6.64
N GLY A 42 -18.80 3.42 -7.07
CA GLY A 42 -18.36 3.72 -8.43
C GLY A 42 -16.85 3.58 -8.66
N LEU A 43 -16.07 3.38 -7.59
CA LEU A 43 -14.63 3.24 -7.65
C LEU A 43 -14.28 1.75 -7.63
N VAL A 44 -14.01 1.19 -8.81
CA VAL A 44 -13.71 -0.23 -9.01
C VAL A 44 -12.40 -0.41 -9.75
N PHE A 45 -11.82 -1.59 -9.64
CA PHE A 45 -10.62 -1.95 -10.39
C PHE A 45 -10.83 -1.81 -11.90
N PRO A 46 -9.85 -1.25 -12.65
CA PRO A 46 -8.54 -0.74 -12.21
C PRO A 46 -8.52 0.75 -11.83
N ASP A 47 -9.65 1.45 -11.99
CA ASP A 47 -9.70 2.91 -11.88
C ASP A 47 -9.54 3.40 -10.43
N ASP A 48 -9.92 2.58 -9.46
CA ASP A 48 -9.64 2.83 -8.04
C ASP A 48 -8.15 2.99 -7.76
N LEU A 49 -7.32 2.06 -8.20
CA LEU A 49 -5.88 2.10 -8.02
C LEU A 49 -5.22 3.18 -8.88
N ARG A 50 -5.75 3.47 -10.07
CA ARG A 50 -5.27 4.59 -10.91
C ARG A 50 -5.48 5.93 -10.20
N GLN A 51 -6.64 6.12 -9.59
CA GLN A 51 -6.93 7.33 -8.81
C GLN A 51 -6.08 7.36 -7.55
N ALA A 52 -6.04 6.28 -6.77
CA ALA A 52 -5.20 6.19 -5.57
C ALA A 52 -3.72 6.49 -5.85
N ALA A 53 -3.19 6.08 -7.01
CA ALA A 53 -1.82 6.37 -7.40
C ALA A 53 -1.52 7.88 -7.57
N GLY A 54 -2.55 8.71 -7.82
CA GLY A 54 -2.46 10.17 -7.98
C GLY A 54 -2.99 10.98 -6.80
N LEU A 55 -3.65 10.35 -5.82
CA LEU A 55 -4.27 11.02 -4.66
C LEU A 55 -3.29 11.23 -3.49
N ALA A 56 -2.03 11.57 -3.78
CA ALA A 56 -0.98 11.67 -2.75
C ALA A 56 -1.38 12.56 -1.56
N ASP A 57 -2.15 13.64 -1.78
CA ASP A 57 -2.55 14.57 -0.71
C ASP A 57 -3.79 14.12 0.11
N VAL A 58 -4.47 13.04 -0.29
CA VAL A 58 -5.62 12.48 0.43
C VAL A 58 -5.15 11.32 1.30
N PRO A 59 -5.46 11.29 2.61
CA PRO A 59 -5.15 10.15 3.45
C PRO A 59 -5.87 8.89 2.96
N LEU A 60 -5.11 7.82 2.71
CA LEU A 60 -5.64 6.49 2.38
C LEU A 60 -5.17 5.46 3.41
N SER A 61 -5.94 4.37 3.56
CA SER A 61 -5.56 3.23 4.39
C SER A 61 -4.63 2.29 3.64
N PHE A 62 -3.54 1.90 4.28
CA PHE A 62 -2.54 0.96 3.78
C PHE A 62 -2.39 -0.19 4.77
N SER A 63 -2.07 -1.38 4.26
CA SER A 63 -1.58 -2.49 5.08
C SER A 63 -0.07 -2.64 4.91
N THR A 64 0.61 -3.10 5.95
CA THR A 64 2.00 -3.52 5.82
C THR A 64 2.08 -4.94 5.29
N ILE A 65 2.87 -5.17 4.25
CA ILE A 65 3.09 -6.49 3.66
C ILE A 65 4.55 -6.92 3.82
N MET A 66 4.75 -8.06 4.45
CA MET A 66 6.06 -8.71 4.60
C MET A 66 6.17 -9.96 3.73
N ALA A 67 7.39 -10.44 3.50
CA ALA A 67 7.64 -11.60 2.65
C ALA A 67 7.04 -12.92 3.19
N GLY A 68 6.62 -12.98 4.46
CA GLY A 68 5.91 -14.12 5.05
C GLY A 68 4.39 -14.04 4.94
N ASP A 69 3.86 -12.92 4.42
CA ASP A 69 2.43 -12.63 4.46
C ASP A 69 1.65 -13.43 3.43
N VAL A 70 0.37 -13.59 3.75
CA VAL A 70 -0.59 -14.34 2.94
C VAL A 70 -1.72 -13.42 2.54
N GLY A 71 -1.92 -13.31 1.23
CA GLY A 71 -3.05 -12.61 0.66
C GLY A 71 -4.37 -13.37 0.81
N PRO A 72 -5.49 -12.69 0.52
CA PRO A 72 -6.77 -13.36 0.47
C PRO A 72 -6.74 -14.45 -0.60
N TYR A 73 -7.44 -15.55 -0.36
CA TYR A 73 -7.60 -16.67 -1.30
C TYR A 73 -6.32 -17.48 -1.64
N GLN A 74 -5.15 -17.16 -1.08
CA GLN A 74 -3.91 -17.88 -1.38
C GLN A 74 -3.83 -19.27 -0.76
N ARG A 75 -4.56 -19.53 0.33
CA ARG A 75 -4.58 -20.81 1.03
C ARG A 75 -5.95 -21.49 0.89
N PRO A 76 -6.01 -22.76 0.46
CA PRO A 76 -7.26 -23.50 0.43
C PRO A 76 -7.94 -23.53 1.80
N GLY A 77 -9.23 -23.19 1.84
CA GLY A 77 -10.05 -23.23 3.06
C GLY A 77 -9.84 -22.06 4.04
N MET A 78 -8.98 -21.09 3.71
CA MET A 78 -8.80 -19.87 4.50
C MET A 78 -9.92 -18.87 4.24
N HIS A 79 -10.46 -18.26 5.29
CA HIS A 79 -11.42 -17.16 5.12
C HIS A 79 -10.65 -15.88 4.74
N PRO A 80 -11.11 -15.08 3.75
CA PRO A 80 -10.38 -13.89 3.29
C PRO A 80 -10.08 -12.87 4.40
N ALA A 81 -11.00 -12.72 5.37
CA ALA A 81 -10.79 -11.83 6.52
C ALA A 81 -9.64 -12.25 7.44
N ASP A 82 -9.15 -13.49 7.34
CA ASP A 82 -8.00 -13.97 8.10
C ASP A 82 -6.66 -13.62 7.42
N ALA A 83 -6.69 -13.02 6.23
CA ALA A 83 -5.51 -12.64 5.46
C ALA A 83 -4.76 -11.45 6.06
N ASN A 84 -3.48 -11.33 5.71
CA ASN A 84 -2.65 -10.19 6.08
C ASN A 84 -2.92 -8.94 5.23
N ALA A 85 -3.81 -9.06 4.24
CA ALA A 85 -4.13 -8.02 3.27
C ALA A 85 -5.64 -7.96 3.04
N GLY A 86 -6.18 -6.74 2.91
CA GLY A 86 -7.59 -6.51 2.64
C GLY A 86 -8.03 -6.78 1.20
N GLY A 87 -7.10 -7.06 0.27
CA GLY A 87 -7.41 -7.34 -1.13
C GLY A 87 -6.27 -8.05 -1.87
N SER A 88 -6.51 -8.47 -3.10
CA SER A 88 -5.51 -9.22 -3.90
C SER A 88 -4.55 -8.33 -4.68
N ILE A 89 -4.86 -7.07 -4.96
CA ILE A 89 -4.01 -6.18 -5.77
C ILE A 89 -4.05 -4.76 -5.24
N GLY A 90 -2.90 -4.06 -5.23
CA GLY A 90 -2.78 -2.74 -4.64
C GLY A 90 -1.57 -1.96 -5.12
N ILE A 91 -1.50 -0.68 -4.73
CA ILE A 91 -0.34 0.18 -4.99
C ILE A 91 0.65 0.10 -3.83
N ILE A 92 1.93 -0.04 -4.14
CA ILE A 92 3.05 0.08 -3.18
C ILE A 92 3.44 1.54 -3.11
N VAL A 93 3.68 2.06 -1.92
CA VAL A 93 4.08 3.46 -1.73
C VAL A 93 5.33 3.61 -0.85
N ASP A 94 6.05 4.70 -1.11
CA ASP A 94 7.12 5.23 -0.26
C ASP A 94 6.60 6.47 0.47
N ILE A 95 7.05 6.64 1.72
CA ILE A 95 6.70 7.80 2.55
C ILE A 95 7.91 8.74 2.64
N PRO A 96 7.82 9.99 2.14
CA PRO A 96 8.95 10.91 2.13
C PRO A 96 9.27 11.49 3.52
N SER A 97 8.29 11.49 4.45
CA SER A 97 8.43 12.03 5.81
C SER A 97 7.67 11.16 6.81
N ASN A 98 8.01 11.28 8.10
CA ASN A 98 7.21 10.68 9.18
C ASN A 98 5.80 11.29 9.23
N ASP A 99 5.65 12.57 8.87
CA ASP A 99 4.35 13.28 8.85
C ASP A 99 3.38 12.74 7.80
N SER A 100 3.88 11.88 6.90
CA SER A 100 3.06 11.13 5.95
C SER A 100 2.17 10.12 6.66
N VAL A 101 2.57 9.59 7.82
CA VAL A 101 1.75 8.62 8.57
C VAL A 101 0.95 9.37 9.64
N VAL A 102 -0.37 9.20 9.59
CA VAL A 102 -1.30 9.89 10.48
C VAL A 102 -1.65 9.02 11.68
N THR A 103 -2.03 7.76 11.44
CA THR A 103 -2.31 6.75 12.46
C THR A 103 -1.84 5.37 12.02
N VAL A 104 -1.60 4.51 13.00
CA VAL A 104 -1.28 3.10 12.80
C VAL A 104 -2.03 2.24 13.82
N GLY A 105 -2.42 1.04 13.44
CA GLY A 105 -2.87 0.04 14.39
C GLY A 105 -2.73 -1.38 13.87
N ALA A 106 -2.89 -2.34 14.78
CA ALA A 106 -2.64 -3.76 14.52
C ALA A 106 -3.82 -4.48 13.85
N ASN A 107 -4.93 -3.78 13.64
CA ASN A 107 -6.14 -4.30 13.01
C ASN A 107 -6.61 -3.31 11.95
N ASP A 108 -7.73 -3.63 11.31
CA ASP A 108 -8.56 -2.64 10.63
C ASP A 108 -9.23 -1.75 11.69
N ASP A 109 -8.82 -0.48 11.76
CA ASP A 109 -9.26 0.47 12.77
C ASP A 109 -10.46 1.32 12.31
N GLY A 110 -11.07 0.97 11.17
CA GLY A 110 -12.30 1.58 10.68
C GLY A 110 -12.13 3.06 10.31
N THR A 111 -11.01 3.39 9.65
CA THR A 111 -10.69 4.78 9.35
C THR A 111 -11.64 5.39 8.32
N SER A 112 -12.11 6.62 8.59
CA SER A 112 -12.87 7.44 7.66
C SER A 112 -12.32 8.86 7.59
N PHE A 113 -12.37 9.44 6.40
CA PHE A 113 -11.96 10.81 6.11
C PHE A 113 -13.12 11.59 5.51
N ASN A 114 -13.45 12.74 6.09
CA ASN A 114 -14.43 13.66 5.54
C ASN A 114 -13.70 14.72 4.69
N PRO A 115 -13.76 14.67 3.35
CA PRO A 115 -13.03 15.61 2.51
C PRO A 115 -13.56 17.05 2.61
N SER A 116 -14.80 17.26 3.06
CA SER A 116 -15.39 18.59 3.19
C SER A 116 -14.95 19.33 4.45
N THR A 117 -14.64 18.61 5.52
CA THR A 117 -14.22 19.19 6.82
C THR A 117 -12.74 18.95 7.11
N GLY A 118 -12.10 18.01 6.40
CA GLY A 118 -10.75 17.53 6.70
C GLY A 118 -10.68 16.62 7.93
N GLU A 119 -11.83 16.24 8.51
CA GLU A 119 -11.89 15.41 9.71
C GLU A 119 -11.48 13.97 9.41
N ILE A 120 -10.65 13.42 10.29
CA ILE A 120 -10.21 12.02 10.26
C ILE A 120 -10.76 11.35 11.52
N ILE A 121 -11.50 10.26 11.34
CA ILE A 121 -11.93 9.38 12.43
C ILE A 121 -11.19 8.06 12.22
N SER A 122 -10.36 7.66 13.17
CA SER A 122 -9.60 6.41 13.12
C SER A 122 -9.50 5.83 14.54
N GLY A 123 -9.66 4.52 14.67
CA GLY A 123 -9.38 3.81 15.92
C GLY A 123 -7.88 3.61 16.19
N GLY A 124 -7.03 3.98 15.22
CA GLY A 124 -5.58 3.81 15.30
C GLY A 124 -4.89 4.78 16.26
N TYR A 125 -3.60 4.55 16.46
CA TYR A 125 -2.75 5.30 17.38
C TYR A 125 -1.79 6.22 16.62
N ALA A 126 -1.31 7.27 17.29
CA ALA A 126 -0.23 8.11 16.74
C ALA A 126 1.02 7.25 16.46
N PRO A 127 1.77 7.49 15.36
CA PRO A 127 2.83 6.61 14.87
C PRO A 127 4.15 6.73 15.65
N THR A 128 4.12 6.37 16.93
CA THR A 128 5.32 6.21 17.77
C THR A 128 6.05 4.90 17.47
N PRO A 129 7.34 4.73 17.84
CA PRO A 129 8.06 3.46 17.69
C PRO A 129 7.28 2.25 18.20
N GLU A 130 6.64 2.40 19.36
CA GLU A 130 5.89 1.33 20.03
C GLU A 130 4.63 0.97 19.25
N SER A 131 3.88 1.99 18.78
CA SER A 131 2.65 1.75 18.00
C SER A 131 2.94 1.13 16.63
N CYS A 132 4.01 1.58 15.96
CA CYS A 132 4.48 1.02 14.69
C CYS A 132 4.93 -0.42 14.86
N GLY A 133 5.73 -0.71 15.90
CA GLY A 133 6.12 -2.06 16.29
C GLY A 133 4.91 -2.96 16.51
N ARG A 134 3.99 -2.53 17.38
CA ARG A 134 2.74 -3.25 17.69
C ARG A 134 1.90 -3.53 16.44
N SER A 135 1.79 -2.55 15.54
CA SER A 135 0.97 -2.70 14.32
C SER A 135 1.43 -3.87 13.43
N ILE A 136 2.70 -4.27 13.52
CA ILE A 136 3.28 -5.38 12.75
C ILE A 136 3.36 -6.64 13.62
N ASP A 137 3.85 -6.51 14.85
CA ASP A 137 4.21 -7.64 15.71
C ASP A 137 2.97 -8.30 16.36
N GLU A 138 1.89 -7.55 16.59
CA GLU A 138 0.67 -8.04 17.25
C GLU A 138 -0.50 -8.29 16.28
N ARG A 139 -0.38 -7.92 15.00
CA ARG A 139 -1.46 -8.10 14.04
C ARG A 139 -1.79 -9.57 13.83
N ARG A 140 -3.07 -9.87 13.68
CA ARG A 140 -3.56 -11.23 13.37
C ARG A 140 -3.96 -11.38 11.91
N THR A 141 -4.44 -10.30 11.30
CA THR A 141 -4.93 -10.23 9.92
C THR A 141 -4.29 -9.02 9.23
N SER A 142 -5.04 -8.25 8.43
CA SER A 142 -4.60 -6.96 7.90
C SER A 142 -4.53 -5.93 9.02
N ASN A 143 -3.44 -5.18 9.04
CA ASN A 143 -3.32 -3.97 9.85
C ASN A 143 -3.67 -2.73 9.02
N GLU A 144 -3.88 -1.61 9.69
CA GLU A 144 -4.23 -0.35 9.05
C GLU A 144 -3.22 0.76 9.41
N TRP A 145 -2.71 1.41 8.37
CA TRP A 145 -1.84 2.58 8.42
C TRP A 145 -2.49 3.67 7.58
N LEU A 146 -2.91 4.77 8.21
CA LEU A 146 -3.46 5.91 7.49
C LEU A 146 -2.31 6.79 7.01
N VAL A 147 -2.14 6.91 5.69
CA VAL A 147 -0.99 7.57 5.08
C VAL A 147 -1.42 8.62 4.05
N ARG A 148 -0.72 9.75 4.03
CA ARG A 148 -0.83 10.86 3.08
C ARG A 148 0.55 11.34 2.64
N GLY A 149 0.61 12.19 1.63
CA GLY A 149 1.85 12.71 1.04
C GLY A 149 2.77 11.62 0.54
N TYR A 150 2.25 10.50 0.04
CA TYR A 150 3.03 9.33 -0.36
C TYR A 150 3.41 9.38 -1.85
N ARG A 151 4.38 8.56 -2.24
CA ARG A 151 4.78 8.36 -3.64
C ARG A 151 4.57 6.91 -4.06
N THR A 152 3.83 6.69 -5.15
CA THR A 152 3.63 5.36 -5.73
C THR A 152 4.93 4.80 -6.32
N VAL A 153 5.28 3.58 -5.92
CA VAL A 153 6.51 2.86 -6.28
C VAL A 153 6.23 1.76 -7.32
N GLY A 154 5.10 1.06 -7.18
CA GLY A 154 4.73 -0.06 -8.05
C GLY A 154 3.39 -0.66 -7.68
N ILE A 155 3.08 -1.81 -8.27
CA ILE A 155 1.89 -2.60 -7.95
C ILE A 155 2.30 -3.84 -7.17
N PHE A 156 1.54 -4.18 -6.14
CA PHE A 156 1.62 -5.44 -5.43
C PHE A 156 0.43 -6.31 -5.79
N ALA A 157 0.62 -7.62 -5.96
CA ALA A 157 -0.47 -8.56 -6.21
C ALA A 157 -0.25 -9.92 -5.56
N PHE A 158 -1.27 -10.45 -4.89
CA PHE A 158 -1.42 -11.84 -4.51
C PHE A 158 -2.26 -12.59 -5.56
N GLY A 159 -1.88 -13.83 -5.87
CA GLY A 159 -2.68 -14.71 -6.75
C GLY A 159 -3.52 -15.71 -5.93
N PRO A 160 -4.78 -15.99 -6.32
CA PRO A 160 -5.53 -15.42 -7.45
C PRO A 160 -5.91 -13.94 -7.23
N ILE A 161 -6.06 -13.18 -8.32
CA ILE A 161 -6.39 -11.74 -8.27
C ILE A 161 -7.89 -11.58 -8.31
N LEU A 162 -8.48 -11.30 -7.15
CA LEU A 162 -9.90 -10.99 -7.02
C LEU A 162 -10.07 -9.49 -6.75
N VAL A 163 -11.00 -8.87 -7.49
CA VAL A 163 -11.28 -7.43 -7.39
C VAL A 163 -12.79 -7.18 -7.39
N ARG A 164 -13.19 -6.02 -6.87
CA ARG A 164 -14.58 -5.60 -6.85
C ARG A 164 -15.13 -5.41 -8.27
N HIS A 165 -16.31 -5.96 -8.52
CA HIS A 165 -17.10 -5.64 -9.71
C HIS A 165 -18.15 -4.57 -9.43
N PHE A 166 -18.52 -3.82 -10.48
CA PHE A 166 -19.57 -2.81 -10.42
C PHE A 166 -20.93 -3.39 -10.02
N SER A 167 -21.20 -4.64 -10.38
CA SER A 167 -22.41 -5.38 -9.96
C SER A 167 -22.42 -5.80 -8.49
N GLY A 168 -21.34 -5.52 -7.74
CA GLY A 168 -21.12 -6.01 -6.39
C GLY A 168 -20.35 -7.32 -6.35
N GLY A 169 -19.78 -7.61 -5.18
CA GLY A 169 -18.93 -8.80 -4.96
C GLY A 169 -17.55 -8.70 -5.61
N GLU A 170 -16.75 -9.73 -5.37
CA GLU A 170 -15.43 -9.93 -5.98
C GLU A 170 -15.49 -10.96 -7.10
N GLY A 171 -14.69 -10.75 -8.13
CA GLY A 171 -14.47 -11.73 -9.19
C GLY A 171 -13.02 -11.80 -9.59
N GLU A 172 -12.61 -12.98 -10.03
CA GLU A 172 -11.25 -13.24 -10.46
C GLU A 172 -10.98 -12.57 -11.81
N VAL A 173 -9.85 -11.88 -11.90
CA VAL A 173 -9.36 -11.27 -13.14
C VAL A 173 -8.09 -11.98 -13.57
N ASP A 174 -7.97 -12.19 -14.89
CA ASP A 174 -6.75 -12.72 -15.46
C ASP A 174 -5.54 -11.86 -15.06
N ARG A 175 -4.48 -12.53 -14.61
CA ARG A 175 -3.27 -11.87 -14.11
C ARG A 175 -2.65 -10.92 -15.14
N ASP A 176 -2.50 -11.39 -16.38
CA ASP A 176 -1.83 -10.61 -17.41
C ASP A 176 -2.69 -9.40 -17.81
N ALA A 177 -4.02 -9.56 -17.85
CA ALA A 177 -4.97 -8.47 -18.05
C ALA A 177 -4.91 -7.43 -16.91
N ALA A 178 -4.91 -7.86 -15.65
CA ALA A 178 -4.78 -6.97 -14.48
C ALA A 178 -3.46 -6.18 -14.53
N PHE A 179 -2.35 -6.84 -14.87
CA PHE A 179 -1.04 -6.19 -14.96
C PHE A 179 -0.94 -5.23 -16.16
N ALA A 180 -1.67 -5.48 -17.25
CA ALA A 180 -1.74 -4.60 -18.41
C ALA A 180 -2.41 -3.27 -18.10
N CYS A 181 -3.22 -3.17 -17.04
CA CYS A 181 -3.84 -1.91 -16.61
C CYS A 181 -2.84 -0.88 -16.07
N PHE A 182 -1.62 -1.31 -15.73
CA PHE A 182 -0.57 -0.52 -15.07
C PHE A 182 0.80 -0.66 -15.77
N PRO A 183 0.91 -0.36 -17.08
CA PRO A 183 2.10 -0.65 -17.87
C PRO A 183 3.36 0.08 -17.40
N GLN A 184 3.20 1.26 -16.78
CA GLN A 184 4.28 2.07 -16.23
C GLN A 184 4.86 1.52 -14.93
N PHE A 185 4.15 0.64 -14.23
CA PHE A 185 4.58 0.13 -12.93
C PHE A 185 5.21 -1.26 -13.03
N ARG A 186 6.26 -1.44 -12.22
CA ARG A 186 6.79 -2.75 -11.86
C ARG A 186 5.76 -3.47 -10.99
N ILE A 187 5.68 -4.79 -11.12
CA ILE A 187 4.69 -5.61 -10.44
C ILE A 187 5.41 -6.57 -9.49
N PHE A 188 4.98 -6.60 -8.23
CA PHE A 188 5.59 -7.38 -7.16
C PHE A 188 4.58 -8.30 -6.48
N SER A 189 5.08 -9.36 -5.85
CA SER A 189 4.29 -10.34 -5.09
C SER A 189 5.15 -10.93 -3.98
N VAL A 190 4.56 -11.83 -3.20
CA VAL A 190 5.24 -12.70 -2.24
C VAL A 190 5.03 -14.15 -2.62
N HIS A 191 6.12 -14.89 -2.84
CA HIS A 191 6.11 -16.33 -3.07
C HIS A 191 7.13 -17.02 -2.17
N GLY A 192 6.71 -18.10 -1.50
CA GLY A 192 7.63 -18.97 -0.74
C GLY A 192 8.43 -18.26 0.36
N GLY A 193 7.87 -17.22 1.00
CA GLY A 193 8.57 -16.46 2.03
C GLY A 193 9.47 -15.34 1.49
N GLN A 194 9.38 -14.99 0.20
CA GLN A 194 10.24 -14.01 -0.46
C GLN A 194 9.43 -13.03 -1.32
N PHE A 195 9.87 -11.78 -1.38
CA PHE A 195 9.39 -10.88 -2.40
C PHE A 195 9.89 -11.31 -3.79
N VAL A 196 9.02 -11.17 -4.77
CA VAL A 196 9.30 -11.46 -6.18
C VAL A 196 8.82 -10.32 -7.07
N GLU A 197 9.48 -10.12 -8.21
CA GLU A 197 9.05 -9.22 -9.27
C GLU A 197 8.62 -10.01 -10.51
N PHE A 198 7.56 -9.56 -11.17
CA PHE A 198 7.10 -10.13 -12.43
C PHE A 198 7.83 -9.49 -13.61
N ASP A 199 8.55 -10.31 -14.36
CA ASP A 199 9.09 -9.95 -15.66
C ASP A 199 7.99 -10.09 -16.72
N ARG A 200 7.62 -8.95 -17.32
CA ARG A 200 6.57 -8.88 -18.35
C ARG A 200 6.96 -9.56 -19.67
N GLU A 201 8.25 -9.64 -20.00
CA GLU A 201 8.74 -10.23 -21.25
C GLU A 201 8.73 -11.75 -21.15
N THR A 202 9.30 -12.28 -20.06
CA THR A 202 9.39 -13.74 -19.85
C THR A 202 8.17 -14.34 -19.16
N ARG A 203 7.29 -13.50 -18.60
CA ARG A 203 6.13 -13.85 -17.77
C ARG A 203 6.49 -14.71 -16.55
N ARG A 204 7.65 -14.43 -15.96
CA ARG A 204 8.19 -15.18 -14.81
C ARG A 204 8.39 -14.28 -13.60
N TRP A 205 8.25 -14.89 -12.43
CA TRP A 205 8.56 -14.25 -11.16
C TRP A 205 10.03 -14.52 -10.81
N SER A 206 10.75 -13.49 -10.41
CA SER A 206 12.13 -13.59 -9.93
C SER A 206 12.27 -12.98 -8.53
N PRO A 207 13.07 -13.55 -7.62
CA PRO A 207 13.31 -12.98 -6.31
C PRO A 207 13.82 -11.54 -6.39
N VAL A 208 13.37 -10.68 -5.48
CA VAL A 208 13.78 -9.27 -5.38
C VAL A 208 13.89 -8.86 -3.92
N SER A 209 14.82 -7.95 -3.60
CA SER A 209 14.95 -7.42 -2.24
C SER A 209 14.02 -6.23 -1.99
N TYR A 210 13.65 -6.00 -0.73
CA TYR A 210 12.91 -4.81 -0.30
C TYR A 210 13.56 -3.52 -0.83
N ASP A 211 14.87 -3.36 -0.67
CA ASP A 211 15.60 -2.18 -1.12
C ASP A 211 15.50 -1.96 -2.64
N THR A 212 15.45 -3.05 -3.42
CA THR A 212 15.30 -2.98 -4.88
C THR A 212 13.87 -2.59 -5.29
N ILE A 213 12.86 -3.00 -4.51
CA ILE A 213 11.48 -2.55 -4.67
C ILE A 213 11.39 -1.05 -4.38
N MET A 214 11.90 -0.61 -3.22
CA MET A 214 11.76 0.78 -2.76
C MET A 214 12.64 1.78 -3.53
N SER A 215 13.67 1.29 -4.22
CA SER A 215 14.47 2.10 -5.15
C SER A 215 13.86 2.17 -6.56
N ALA A 216 12.75 1.47 -6.82
CA ALA A 216 12.08 1.52 -8.10
C ALA A 216 11.62 2.94 -8.43
N SER A 217 11.98 3.40 -9.63
CA SER A 217 11.23 4.48 -10.28
C SER A 217 10.15 3.85 -11.17
N PRO A 218 9.00 4.51 -11.39
CA PRO A 218 8.08 4.14 -12.45
C PRO A 218 8.85 4.02 -13.78
N ARG A 219 8.53 3.02 -14.59
CA ARG A 219 9.15 2.85 -15.91
C ARG A 219 8.89 4.11 -16.71
N ALA A 220 9.91 4.59 -17.43
CA ALA A 220 9.77 5.72 -18.34
C ALA A 220 8.60 5.42 -19.29
N THR A 221 7.57 6.27 -19.27
CA THR A 221 6.47 6.18 -20.21
C THR A 221 7.02 6.46 -21.60
N GLY A 222 6.93 5.48 -22.51
CA GLY A 222 6.90 5.80 -23.94
C GLY A 222 5.73 6.76 -24.21
N PRO A 223 5.75 7.50 -25.34
CA PRO A 223 4.74 8.52 -25.61
C PRO A 223 3.35 7.92 -25.45
N VAL A 224 2.53 8.56 -24.61
CA VAL A 224 1.09 8.34 -24.63
C VAL A 224 0.65 8.91 -25.97
N ASP A 225 0.26 8.04 -26.89
CA ASP A 225 -0.39 8.44 -28.13
C ASP A 225 -1.65 9.19 -27.70
N ALA A 226 -1.56 10.52 -27.73
CA ALA A 226 -2.72 11.37 -27.71
C ALA A 226 -3.41 11.09 -29.04
N GLY A 227 -4.43 10.24 -28.99
CA GLY A 227 -5.28 9.93 -30.13
C GLY A 227 -5.68 11.22 -30.82
N ASP A 228 -5.23 11.35 -32.08
CA ASP A 228 -5.53 12.44 -32.97
C ASP A 228 -7.05 12.41 -33.26
N ASP A 229 -7.80 13.24 -32.54
CA ASP A 229 -9.22 13.44 -32.75
C ASP A 229 -9.40 14.36 -33.96
N SER A 230 -9.21 13.81 -35.16
CA SER A 230 -9.76 14.40 -36.37
C SER A 230 -10.22 13.30 -37.33
N SER A 231 -11.51 12.96 -37.24
CA SER A 231 -12.23 12.46 -38.40
C SER A 231 -13.45 13.33 -38.64
N ALA A 232 -13.41 13.97 -39.81
CA ALA A 232 -14.41 14.83 -40.36
C ALA A 232 -15.74 14.10 -40.57
N ALA A 233 -16.84 14.84 -40.40
CA ALA A 233 -18.12 14.51 -41.02
C ALA A 233 -18.72 15.80 -41.60
N GLU A 234 -18.37 16.06 -42.87
CA GLU A 234 -19.24 16.75 -43.83
C GLU A 234 -19.88 15.69 -44.76
N ALA A 235 -21.04 16.05 -45.33
CA ALA A 235 -21.99 15.26 -46.13
C ALA A 235 -22.96 14.43 -45.27
N GLU A 236 -24.28 14.67 -45.24
CA GLU A 236 -25.25 15.13 -46.26
C GLU A 236 -26.30 16.12 -45.73
#